data_AF-A0A235F3Y9-F1
#
_entry.id   AF-A0A235F3Y9-F1
#
_cell.length_a   1.000
_cell.length_b   1.000
_cell.length_c   1.000
_cell.angle_alpha   90.00
_cell.angle_beta   90.00
_cell.angle_gamma   90.00
#
_symmetry.space_group_name_H-M   'P 1'
#
loop_
_entity.id
_entity.type
_entity.pdbx_description
1 polymer ?
#
loop_
_entity_poly.entity_id
_entity_poly.type
_entity_poly.pdbx_seq_one_letter_code
_entity_poly.pdbx_strand_id
1 'polypeptide(L)'
;MASVMERFPTVSGRKVKKKTYFNGLSDLSYIGFQYSEDDLASYTGNSPLLEKIYPLPIEAMKKLDVPVLNIGPFGKDAHQWTERLDLASMTEAKNMAELAVTSILQSKD
;
A
#
# COMPACT_ATOMS: atom_id res chain seq x y z
N MET A 1 7.60 -9.59 5.46
CA MET A 1 7.63 -9.06 4.07
C MET A 1 8.68 -9.70 3.17
N ALA A 2 9.94 -9.89 3.62
CA ALA A 2 10.98 -10.57 2.81
C ALA A 2 10.56 -12.00 2.38
N SER A 3 9.97 -12.77 3.29
CA SER A 3 9.44 -14.12 3.00
C SER A 3 8.36 -14.13 1.92
N VAL A 4 7.50 -13.11 1.86
CA VAL A 4 6.45 -12.97 0.84
C VAL A 4 7.09 -12.73 -0.53
N MET A 5 8.10 -11.86 -0.60
CA MET A 5 8.81 -11.54 -1.85
C MET A 5 9.62 -12.72 -2.39
N GLU A 6 10.13 -13.59 -1.52
CA GLU A 6 10.85 -14.81 -1.90
C GLU A 6 9.90 -15.93 -2.37
N ARG A 7 8.78 -16.13 -1.67
CA ARG A 7 7.81 -17.19 -1.99
C ARG A 7 6.92 -16.85 -3.18
N PHE A 8 6.65 -15.58 -3.44
CA PHE A 8 5.68 -15.21 -4.47
C PHE A 8 6.06 -15.65 -5.90
N PRO A 9 7.32 -15.51 -6.37
CA PRO A 9 7.72 -16.01 -7.69
C PRO A 9 7.50 -17.51 -7.86
N THR A 10 7.72 -18.32 -6.82
CA THR A 10 7.62 -19.78 -6.90
C THR A 10 6.19 -20.28 -7.02
N VAL A 11 5.21 -19.59 -6.41
CA VAL A 11 3.78 -19.94 -6.54
C VAL A 11 3.08 -19.29 -7.72
N SER A 12 3.51 -18.11 -8.17
CA SER A 12 2.84 -17.38 -9.27
C SER A 12 3.46 -17.64 -10.64
N GLY A 13 4.72 -18.10 -10.71
CA GLY A 13 5.48 -18.14 -11.95
C GLY A 13 5.83 -16.76 -12.52
N ARG A 14 5.58 -15.66 -11.76
CA ARG A 14 5.82 -14.29 -12.21
C ARG A 14 7.06 -13.68 -11.58
N LYS A 15 7.74 -12.82 -12.35
CA LYS A 15 8.83 -11.97 -11.85
C LYS A 15 8.25 -10.83 -11.03
N VAL A 16 8.79 -10.62 -9.84
CA VAL A 16 8.42 -9.48 -8.97
C VAL A 16 9.38 -8.34 -9.18
N LYS A 17 8.85 -7.11 -9.21
CA LYS A 17 9.64 -5.88 -9.17
C LYS A 17 9.23 -5.06 -7.96
N LYS A 18 10.20 -4.71 -7.12
CA LYS A 18 9.99 -3.73 -6.04
C LYS A 18 9.78 -2.34 -6.65
N LYS A 19 8.69 -1.68 -6.28
CA LYS A 19 8.49 -0.24 -6.47
C LYS A 19 8.55 0.42 -5.10
N THR A 20 9.13 1.60 -5.02
CA THR A 20 9.29 2.35 -3.77
C THR A 20 8.13 3.29 -3.47
N TYR A 21 7.19 3.44 -4.41
CA TYR A 21 6.01 4.29 -4.26
C TYR A 21 4.79 3.63 -4.93
N PHE A 22 3.62 3.99 -4.44
CA PHE A 22 2.32 3.66 -5.03
C PHE A 22 1.71 4.96 -5.56
N ASN A 23 1.36 4.98 -6.84
CA ASN A 23 0.87 6.19 -7.52
C ASN A 23 -0.65 6.37 -7.43
N GLY A 24 -1.35 5.51 -6.69
CA GLY A 24 -2.76 5.65 -6.37
C GLY A 24 -2.96 6.26 -4.98
N LEU A 25 -4.17 6.75 -4.72
CA LEU A 25 -4.60 7.04 -3.37
C LEU A 25 -4.89 5.71 -2.64
N SER A 26 -4.45 5.60 -1.40
CA SER A 26 -4.71 4.43 -0.56
C SER A 26 -4.84 4.88 0.87
N ASP A 27 -5.86 4.39 1.57
CA ASP A 27 -6.05 4.64 3.01
C ASP A 27 -4.84 4.20 3.84
N LEU A 28 -4.01 3.29 3.32
CA LEU A 28 -2.77 2.87 3.95
C LEU A 28 -1.75 4.00 4.10
N SER A 29 -1.90 5.14 3.41
CA SER A 29 -1.07 6.34 3.63
C SER A 29 -1.25 6.96 5.02
N TYR A 30 -2.28 6.56 5.77
CA TYR A 30 -2.52 6.97 7.16
C TYR A 30 -1.77 6.13 8.19
N ILE A 31 -1.14 5.03 7.76
CA ILE A 31 -0.57 4.02 8.63
C ILE A 31 0.91 3.85 8.27
N GLY A 32 1.75 3.54 9.27
CA GLY A 32 3.18 3.41 9.03
C GLY A 32 3.80 4.77 8.74
N PHE A 33 3.52 5.76 9.60
CA PHE A 33 3.97 7.13 9.45
C PHE A 33 5.51 7.20 9.53
N GLN A 34 6.19 7.51 8.42
CA GLN A 34 7.67 7.57 8.33
C GLN A 34 8.18 8.98 7.94
N TYR A 35 7.34 10.01 8.01
CA TYR A 35 7.67 11.36 7.57
C TYR A 35 8.34 12.17 8.68
N SER A 36 9.29 13.03 8.32
CA SER A 36 9.87 14.00 9.24
C SER A 36 8.95 15.21 9.45
N GLU A 37 9.24 16.02 10.46
CA GLU A 37 8.55 17.31 10.65
C GLU A 37 8.77 18.26 9.45
N ASP A 38 9.94 18.20 8.81
CA ASP A 38 10.24 19.00 7.61
C ASP A 38 9.41 18.54 6.39
N ASP A 39 9.21 17.23 6.23
CA ASP A 39 8.33 16.68 5.19
C ASP A 39 6.88 17.15 5.40
N LEU A 40 6.41 17.10 6.65
CA LEU A 40 5.08 17.58 7.03
C LEU A 40 4.92 19.07 6.76
N ALA A 41 5.88 19.90 7.18
CA ALA A 41 5.86 21.34 6.96
C ALA A 41 5.84 21.68 5.46
N SER A 42 6.61 20.95 4.66
CA SER A 42 6.62 21.11 3.21
C SER A 42 5.27 20.73 2.58
N TYR A 43 4.66 19.63 3.03
CA TYR A 43 3.35 19.19 2.55
C TYR A 43 2.22 20.16 2.93
N THR A 44 2.15 20.56 4.21
CA THR A 44 1.11 21.46 4.72
C THR A 44 1.24 22.85 4.10
N GLY A 45 2.45 23.38 3.97
CA GLY A 45 2.73 24.67 3.35
C GLY A 45 2.35 24.74 1.86
N ASN A 46 2.35 23.60 1.15
CA ASN A 46 1.96 23.50 -0.25
C ASN A 46 0.52 22.99 -0.45
N SER A 47 -0.26 22.80 0.61
CA SER A 47 -1.65 22.32 0.55
C SER A 47 -2.62 23.38 1.07
N PRO A 48 -3.04 24.35 0.21
CA PRO A 48 -3.97 25.39 0.63
C PRO A 48 -5.23 24.78 1.23
N LEU A 49 -5.66 25.33 2.37
CA LEU A 49 -6.87 24.93 3.11
C LEU A 49 -6.84 23.55 3.78
N LEU A 50 -5.72 22.81 3.76
CA LEU A 50 -5.63 21.47 4.37
C LEU A 50 -6.22 21.44 5.79
N GLU A 51 -5.78 22.34 6.67
CA GLU A 51 -6.26 22.42 8.06
C GLU A 51 -7.77 22.71 8.20
N LYS A 52 -8.42 23.27 7.16
CA LYS A 52 -9.83 23.65 7.20
C LYS A 52 -10.74 22.60 6.57
N ILE A 53 -10.34 22.03 5.43
CA ILE A 53 -11.19 21.12 4.65
C ILE A 53 -10.81 19.65 4.84
N TYR A 54 -9.59 19.38 5.30
CA TYR A 54 -9.07 18.03 5.46
C TYR A 54 -7.97 17.96 6.54
N PRO A 55 -8.28 18.26 7.81
CA PRO A 55 -7.31 18.21 8.88
C PRO A 55 -6.79 16.77 9.08
N LEU A 56 -5.48 16.58 8.93
CA LEU A 56 -4.86 15.26 9.11
C LEU A 56 -4.66 14.95 10.60
N PRO A 57 -5.00 13.73 11.06
CA PRO A 57 -4.83 13.31 12.45
C PRO A 57 -3.39 12.85 12.72
N ILE A 58 -2.40 13.74 12.54
CA ILE A 58 -0.97 13.41 12.57
C ILE A 58 -0.56 12.64 13.83
N GLU A 59 -1.01 13.07 15.01
CA GLU A 59 -0.68 12.40 16.27
C GLU A 59 -1.27 10.99 16.39
N ALA A 60 -2.43 10.73 15.77
CA ALA A 60 -2.99 9.38 15.71
C ALA A 60 -2.24 8.51 14.71
N MET A 61 -1.86 9.07 13.56
CA MET A 61 -1.05 8.39 12.53
C MET A 61 0.31 7.96 13.09
N LYS A 62 0.99 8.85 13.84
CA LYS A 62 2.26 8.54 14.53
C LYS A 62 2.13 7.39 15.54
N LYS A 63 0.97 7.27 16.22
CA LYS A 63 0.70 6.18 17.17
C LYS A 63 0.36 4.86 16.50
N LEU A 64 -0.25 4.89 15.31
CA LEU A 64 -0.61 3.71 14.53
C LEU A 64 0.51 3.37 13.54
N ASP A 65 1.66 3.00 14.10
CA ASP A 65 2.84 2.58 13.32
C ASP A 65 2.87 1.05 13.21
N VAL A 66 2.22 0.53 12.18
CA VAL A 66 2.19 -0.91 11.89
C VAL A 66 2.60 -1.17 10.43
N PRO A 67 3.25 -2.31 10.15
CA PRO A 67 3.56 -2.69 8.77
C PRO A 67 2.28 -2.83 7.94
N VAL A 68 2.28 -2.23 6.76
CA VAL A 68 1.16 -2.30 5.81
C VAL A 68 1.57 -3.02 4.53
N LEU A 69 0.60 -3.66 3.89
CA LEU A 69 0.77 -4.30 2.59
C LEU A 69 -0.48 -4.06 1.75
N ASN A 70 -0.31 -3.43 0.59
CA ASN A 70 -1.37 -3.28 -0.41
C ASN A 70 -1.26 -4.39 -1.45
N ILE A 71 -2.32 -5.20 -1.63
CA ILE A 71 -2.37 -6.30 -2.60
C ILE A 71 -3.59 -6.11 -3.48
N GLY A 72 -3.40 -6.17 -4.79
CA GLY A 72 -4.49 -6.07 -5.74
C GLY A 72 -4.12 -6.58 -7.13
N PRO A 73 -5.14 -6.78 -7.99
CA PRO A 73 -4.97 -7.12 -9.39
C PRO A 73 -4.33 -5.97 -10.18
N PHE A 74 -3.92 -6.24 -11.41
CA PHE A 74 -3.52 -5.18 -12.32
C PHE A 74 -4.75 -4.40 -12.77
N GLY A 75 -4.74 -3.10 -12.49
CA GLY A 75 -5.77 -2.15 -12.92
C GLY A 75 -5.22 -1.11 -13.88
N LYS A 76 -6.12 -0.49 -14.63
CA LYS A 76 -5.82 0.67 -15.47
C LYS A 76 -6.94 1.70 -15.36
N ASP A 77 -6.57 2.97 -15.43
CA ASP A 77 -7.45 4.14 -15.40
C ASP A 77 -8.29 4.24 -14.11
N ALA A 78 -7.67 4.01 -12.94
CA ALA A 78 -8.33 4.15 -11.64
C ALA A 78 -8.95 5.55 -11.49
N HIS A 79 -10.18 5.60 -10.97
CA HIS A 79 -11.00 6.81 -10.81
C HIS A 79 -11.37 7.51 -12.14
N GLN A 80 -11.35 6.78 -13.25
CA GLN A 80 -11.84 7.25 -14.55
C GLN A 80 -12.97 6.33 -15.02
N TRP A 81 -13.83 6.83 -15.92
CA TRP A 81 -14.94 6.04 -16.47
C TRP A 81 -14.49 4.82 -17.29
N THR A 82 -13.21 4.75 -17.67
CA THR A 82 -12.58 3.62 -18.36
C THR A 82 -11.88 2.63 -17.41
N GLU A 83 -12.08 2.78 -16.09
CA GLU A 83 -11.49 1.90 -15.09
C GLU A 83 -11.79 0.42 -15.40
N ARG A 84 -10.74 -0.41 -15.34
CA ARG A 84 -10.83 -1.84 -15.60
C ARG A 84 -9.71 -2.61 -14.92
N LEU A 85 -9.96 -3.90 -14.69
CA LEU A 85 -9.02 -4.84 -14.10
C LEU A 85 -8.70 -5.96 -15.10
N ASP A 86 -7.48 -6.47 -15.04
CA ASP A 86 -7.08 -7.68 -15.75
C ASP A 86 -7.64 -8.92 -15.03
N LEU A 87 -8.51 -9.68 -15.71
CA LEU A 87 -9.21 -10.81 -15.11
C LEU A 87 -8.25 -11.93 -14.65
N ALA A 88 -7.19 -12.19 -15.40
CA ALA A 88 -6.22 -13.22 -15.04
C ALA A 88 -5.51 -12.87 -13.71
N SER A 89 -5.17 -11.59 -13.53
CA SER A 89 -4.51 -11.10 -12.31
C SER A 89 -5.39 -11.11 -11.06
N MET A 90 -6.72 -11.25 -11.18
CA MET A 90 -7.63 -11.36 -10.03
C MET A 90 -7.32 -12.61 -9.19
N THR A 91 -7.16 -13.75 -9.86
CA THR A 91 -6.85 -15.03 -9.20
C THR A 91 -5.46 -14.97 -8.56
N GLU A 92 -4.52 -14.31 -9.22
CA GLU A 92 -3.17 -14.11 -8.72
C GLU A 92 -3.17 -13.24 -7.46
N ALA A 93 -3.92 -12.14 -7.45
CA ALA A 93 -4.08 -11.27 -6.29
C ALA A 93 -4.71 -11.97 -5.10
N LYS A 94 -5.72 -12.82 -5.34
CA LYS A 94 -6.29 -13.69 -4.29
C LYS A 94 -5.22 -14.61 -3.69
N ASN A 95 -4.48 -15.34 -4.54
CA ASN A 95 -3.44 -16.25 -4.09
C ASN A 95 -2.30 -15.51 -3.35
N MET A 96 -1.99 -14.27 -3.75
CA MET A 96 -1.06 -13.39 -3.02
C MET A 96 -1.55 -13.08 -1.62
N ALA A 97 -2.81 -12.69 -1.48
CA ALA A 97 -3.37 -12.34 -0.19
C ALA A 97 -3.35 -13.56 0.76
N GLU A 98 -3.72 -14.74 0.28
CA GLU A 98 -3.66 -15.98 1.05
C GLU A 98 -2.24 -16.33 1.48
N LEU A 99 -1.27 -16.23 0.56
CA LEU A 99 0.14 -16.47 0.87
C LEU A 99 0.67 -15.45 1.89
N ALA A 100 0.33 -14.18 1.73
CA ALA A 100 0.78 -13.11 2.62
C ALA A 100 0.26 -13.35 4.05
N VAL A 101 -1.04 -13.60 4.21
CA VAL A 101 -1.65 -13.91 5.51
C VAL A 101 -1.02 -15.16 6.11
N THR A 102 -0.94 -16.25 5.35
CA THR A 102 -0.35 -17.51 5.84
C THR A 102 1.10 -17.33 6.23
N SER A 103 1.89 -16.57 5.46
CA SER A 103 3.29 -16.31 5.76
C SER A 103 3.47 -15.42 6.99
N ILE A 104 2.54 -14.49 7.26
CA ILE A 104 2.54 -13.66 8.47
C ILE A 104 2.15 -14.51 9.69
N LEU A 105 1.16 -15.40 9.56
CA LEU A 105 0.74 -16.28 10.66
C LEU A 105 1.78 -17.38 10.97
N GLN A 106 2.55 -17.79 9.97
CA GLN A 106 3.61 -18.81 10.10
C GLN A 106 4.98 -18.23 10.39
N SER A 107 5.23 -16.94 10.09
CA SER A 107 6.44 -16.27 10.54
C SER A 107 6.37 -16.26 12.04
N LYS A 108 7.13 -17.18 12.65
CA LYS A 108 7.41 -17.19 14.07
C LYS A 108 8.21 -15.94 14.40
N ASP A 109 7.48 -14.85 14.62
CA ASP A 109 7.79 -13.92 15.69
C ASP A 109 6.94 -14.33 16.91
#